data_AF-A0A974U4I7-F1
#
_entry.id   AF-A0A974U4I7-F1
#
_cell.length_a   1.000
_cell.length_b   1.000
_cell.length_c   1.000
_cell.angle_alpha   90.00
_cell.angle_beta   90.00
_cell.angle_gamma   90.00
#
_symmetry.space_group_name_H-M   'P 1'
#
loop_
_entity.id
_entity.type
_entity.pdbx_description
1 polymer ?
#
loop_
_entity_poly.entity_id
_entity_poly.type
_entity_poly.pdbx_seq_one_letter_code
_entity_poly.pdbx_strand_id
1 'polypeptide(L)'
;MNNATIGIGIAIGVCFFLLYTRKAKWMKPKIVWTITIGLFLIGLSEILFSKSEFKADRILYLGLCIPLIYWTFDRIFKRISENIHNRDFILFLRGSGEVNERIGAKNPQVKKSDKLFTFGLLIIIIGTLLIGIQIA
;
A
#
# COMPACT_ATOMS: atom_id res chain seq x y z
N MET A 1 8.76 22.74 -4.01
CA MET A 1 8.43 21.34 -4.33
C MET A 1 7.04 21.34 -4.96
N ASN A 2 6.84 20.75 -6.13
CA ASN A 2 5.55 20.81 -6.83
C ASN A 2 4.53 19.86 -6.15
N ASN A 3 3.24 20.22 -6.15
CA ASN A 3 2.14 19.44 -5.56
C ASN A 3 2.07 18.02 -6.13
N ALA A 4 2.38 17.84 -7.42
CA ALA A 4 2.50 16.52 -8.04
C ALA A 4 3.58 15.65 -7.36
N THR A 5 4.74 16.22 -7.05
CA THR A 5 5.84 15.51 -6.37
C THR A 5 5.43 15.14 -4.95
N ILE A 6 4.70 16.02 -4.26
CA ILE A 6 4.16 15.75 -2.93
C ILE A 6 3.14 14.60 -2.99
N GLY A 7 2.23 14.62 -3.96
CA GLY A 7 1.26 13.55 -4.21
C GLY A 7 1.88 12.19 -4.41
N ILE A 8 2.87 12.13 -5.31
CA ILE A 8 3.63 10.90 -5.58
C ILE A 8 4.37 10.44 -4.33
N GLY A 9 5.01 11.37 -3.61
CA GLY A 9 5.70 11.10 -2.36
C GLY A 9 4.79 10.52 -1.28
N ILE A 10 3.58 11.06 -1.12
CA ILE A 10 2.59 10.55 -0.15
C ILE A 10 2.09 9.17 -0.59
N ALA A 11 1.72 9.00 -1.86
CA ALA A 11 1.22 7.73 -2.37
C ALA A 11 2.21 6.59 -2.14
N ILE A 12 3.46 6.79 -2.57
CA ILE A 12 4.53 5.81 -2.43
C ILE A 12 4.93 5.67 -0.97
N GLY A 13 5.22 6.78 -0.29
CA GLY A 13 5.75 6.81 1.07
C GLY A 13 4.81 6.16 2.07
N VAL A 14 3.52 6.51 2.06
CA VAL A 14 2.53 5.92 2.97
C VAL A 14 2.32 4.45 2.65
N CYS A 15 2.21 4.06 1.38
CA CYS A 15 2.02 2.65 1.02
C CYS A 15 3.22 1.79 1.44
N PHE A 16 4.45 2.23 1.14
CA PHE A 16 5.64 1.51 1.57
C PHE A 16 5.80 1.49 3.09
N PHE A 17 5.48 2.59 3.78
CA PHE A 17 5.45 2.60 5.23
C PHE A 17 4.50 1.53 5.77
N LEU A 18 3.26 1.48 5.28
CA LEU A 18 2.27 0.48 5.67
C LEU A 18 2.68 -0.96 5.30
N LEU A 19 3.39 -1.13 4.18
CA LEU A 19 3.93 -2.41 3.72
C LEU A 19 5.02 -2.94 4.64
N TYR A 20 6.02 -2.11 4.99
CA TYR A 20 7.14 -2.51 5.84
C TYR A 20 6.76 -2.64 7.32
N THR A 21 5.80 -1.85 7.79
CA THR A 21 5.38 -1.88 9.20
C THR A 21 4.23 -2.86 9.47
N ARG A 22 3.77 -3.60 8.45
CA ARG A 22 2.56 -4.43 8.49
C ARG A 22 2.45 -5.40 9.67
N LYS A 23 3.56 -6.01 10.09
CA LYS A 23 3.63 -6.93 11.25
C LYS A 23 4.13 -6.27 12.53
N ALA A 24 4.32 -4.95 12.53
CA ALA A 24 4.70 -4.22 13.73
C ALA A 24 3.54 -4.25 14.75
N LYS A 25 3.87 -4.55 16.01
CA LYS A 25 2.89 -4.72 17.09
C LYS A 25 2.02 -3.48 17.33
N TRP A 26 2.54 -2.29 17.03
CA TRP A 26 1.85 -1.01 17.23
C TRP A 26 0.90 -0.65 16.07
N MET A 27 1.04 -1.27 14.89
CA MET A 27 0.15 -1.06 13.74
C MET A 27 -1.09 -1.95 13.79
N LYS A 28 -2.04 -1.59 14.66
CA LYS A 28 -3.34 -2.29 14.70
C LYS A 28 -4.13 -2.02 13.41
N PRO A 29 -4.86 -3.02 12.88
CA PRO A 29 -5.73 -2.87 11.70
C PRO A 29 -6.63 -1.64 11.71
N LYS A 30 -7.23 -1.34 12.86
CA LYS A 30 -8.14 -0.20 13.06
C LYS A 30 -7.44 1.15 12.86
N ILE A 31 -6.20 1.29 13.35
CA ILE A 31 -5.43 2.53 13.23
C ILE A 31 -5.09 2.78 11.76
N VAL A 32 -4.59 1.75 11.07
CA VAL A 32 -4.26 1.86 9.65
C VAL A 32 -5.50 2.22 8.84
N TRP A 33 -6.64 1.56 9.13
CA TRP A 33 -7.91 1.88 8.47
C TRP A 33 -8.31 3.35 8.65
N THR A 34 -8.28 3.86 9.88
CA THR A 34 -8.60 5.26 10.17
C THR A 34 -7.68 6.24 9.43
N ILE A 35 -6.37 5.97 9.36
CA ILE A 35 -5.44 6.81 8.61
C ILE A 35 -5.77 6.79 7.12
N THR A 36 -5.95 5.59 6.54
CA THR A 36 -6.22 5.45 5.10
C THR A 36 -7.56 6.03 4.68
N ILE A 37 -8.59 5.91 5.53
CA ILE A 37 -9.92 6.48 5.22
C ILE A 37 -9.91 8.00 5.37
N GLY A 38 -9.17 8.55 6.34
CA GLY A 38 -9.00 9.99 6.51
C GLY A 38 -8.31 10.62 5.29
N LEU A 39 -7.19 10.04 4.85
CA LEU A 39 -6.50 10.49 3.63
C LEU A 39 -7.39 10.38 2.39
N PHE A 40 -8.13 9.27 2.27
CA PHE A 40 -9.05 9.08 1.16
C PHE A 40 -10.18 10.12 1.14
N LEU A 41 -10.78 10.43 2.29
CA LEU A 41 -11.85 11.43 2.36
C LEU A 41 -11.34 12.83 1.98
N ILE A 42 -10.14 13.21 2.42
CA ILE A 42 -9.50 14.47 2.03
C ILE A 42 -9.22 14.50 0.53
N GLY A 43 -8.61 13.43 -0.01
CA GLY A 43 -8.34 13.34 -1.45
C GLY A 43 -9.61 13.39 -2.29
N LEU A 44 -10.65 12.66 -1.88
CA LEU A 44 -11.93 12.63 -2.58
C LEU A 44 -12.67 13.97 -2.49
N SER A 45 -12.71 14.62 -1.33
CA SER A 45 -13.36 15.92 -1.19
C SER A 45 -12.71 16.97 -2.10
N GLU A 46 -11.39 17.00 -2.13
CA GLU A 46 -10.65 17.94 -2.98
C GLU A 46 -10.88 17.63 -4.47
N ILE A 47 -10.91 16.36 -4.88
CA ILE A 47 -11.23 16.00 -6.28
C ILE A 47 -12.65 16.44 -6.68
N LEU A 48 -13.62 16.32 -5.77
CA LEU A 48 -15.03 16.61 -6.08
C LEU A 48 -15.37 18.10 -6.02
N PHE A 49 -14.76 18.85 -5.08
CA PHE A 49 -15.12 20.23 -4.81
C PHE A 49 -14.10 21.25 -5.34
N SER A 50 -12.85 20.85 -5.58
CA SER A 50 -11.84 21.76 -6.12
C SER A 50 -12.05 21.96 -7.61
N LYS A 51 -12.12 23.23 -8.04
CA LYS A 51 -11.92 23.63 -9.45
C LYS A 51 -10.42 23.56 -9.79
N SER A 52 -9.81 22.41 -9.55
CA SER A 52 -8.40 22.17 -9.81
C SER A 52 -8.16 22.23 -11.32
N GLU A 53 -7.87 23.43 -11.83
CA GLU A 53 -7.48 23.68 -13.22
C GLU A 53 -6.10 23.10 -13.53
N PHE A 54 -5.27 22.86 -12.50
CA PHE A 54 -3.92 22.35 -12.64
C PHE A 54 -3.83 20.83 -12.42
N LYS A 55 -3.20 20.15 -13.40
CA LYS A 55 -2.87 18.71 -13.36
C LYS A 55 -2.07 18.32 -12.11
N ALA A 56 -1.23 19.20 -11.59
CA ALA A 56 -0.38 18.93 -10.43
C ALA A 56 -1.17 18.71 -9.13
N ASP A 57 -2.27 19.42 -8.95
CA ASP A 57 -3.11 19.34 -7.74
C ASP A 57 -3.96 18.07 -7.77
N ARG A 58 -4.45 17.68 -8.96
CA ARG A 58 -5.13 16.39 -9.16
C ARG A 58 -4.25 15.20 -8.77
N ILE A 59 -2.96 15.22 -9.14
CA ILE A 59 -2.00 14.17 -8.76
C ILE A 59 -1.81 14.12 -7.24
N LEU A 60 -1.79 15.28 -6.56
CA LEU A 60 -1.75 15.34 -5.10
C LEU A 60 -2.94 14.61 -4.48
N TYR A 61 -4.16 14.97 -4.87
CA TYR A 61 -5.37 14.43 -4.29
C TYR A 61 -5.57 12.94 -4.60
N LEU A 62 -5.25 12.51 -5.83
CA LEU A 62 -5.22 11.09 -6.18
C LEU A 62 -4.20 10.33 -5.34
N GLY A 63 -3.04 10.94 -5.06
CA GLY A 63 -2.02 10.37 -4.19
C GLY A 63 -2.52 10.07 -2.77
N LEU A 64 -3.42 10.90 -2.24
CA LEU A 64 -4.05 10.69 -0.93
C LEU A 64 -5.03 9.51 -0.92
N CYS A 65 -5.58 9.13 -2.07
CA CYS A 65 -6.53 8.03 -2.19
C CYS A 65 -5.85 6.65 -2.29
N ILE A 66 -4.61 6.59 -2.81
CA ILE A 66 -3.88 5.35 -3.06
C ILE A 66 -3.67 4.46 -1.81
N PRO A 67 -3.35 5.00 -0.61
CA PRO A 67 -3.19 4.20 0.60
C PRO A 67 -4.40 3.32 0.96
N LEU A 68 -5.63 3.80 0.68
CA LEU A 68 -6.85 3.01 0.93
C LEU A 68 -6.98 1.85 -0.07
N ILE A 69 -6.64 2.08 -1.33
CA ILE A 69 -6.63 1.03 -2.36
C ILE A 69 -5.62 -0.04 -1.96
N TYR A 70 -4.40 0.36 -1.64
CA TYR A 70 -3.35 -0.53 -1.15
C TYR A 70 -3.84 -1.37 0.06
N TRP A 71 -4.40 -0.72 1.08
CA TRP A 71 -4.85 -1.41 2.30
C TRP A 71 -5.96 -2.42 2.03
N THR A 72 -6.86 -2.10 1.10
CA THR A 72 -7.93 -3.02 0.68
C THR A 72 -7.35 -4.29 0.06
N PHE A 73 -6.39 -4.16 -0.86
CA PHE A 73 -5.74 -5.32 -1.47
C PHE A 73 -4.87 -6.11 -0.50
N ASP A 74 -4.18 -5.47 0.45
CA ASP A 74 -3.45 -6.19 1.51
C ASP A 74 -4.39 -7.09 2.33
N ARG A 75 -5.60 -6.61 2.65
CA ARG A 75 -6.63 -7.41 3.34
C ARG A 75 -7.15 -8.56 2.50
N ILE A 76 -7.37 -8.32 1.21
CA ILE A 76 -7.81 -9.36 0.27
C ILE A 76 -6.75 -10.48 0.20
N PHE A 77 -5.48 -10.13 -0.02
CA PHE A 77 -4.41 -11.13 -0.11
C PHE A 77 -4.16 -11.86 1.21
N LYS A 78 -4.29 -11.17 2.35
CA LYS A 78 -4.28 -11.80 3.68
C LYS A 78 -5.35 -12.87 3.79
N ARG A 79 -6.59 -12.53 3.48
CA ARG A 79 -7.72 -13.45 3.57
C ARG A 79 -7.57 -14.65 2.64
N ILE A 80 -7.07 -14.41 1.42
CA ILE A 80 -6.77 -15.50 0.47
C ILE A 80 -5.66 -16.39 1.02
N SER A 81 -4.58 -15.82 1.56
CA SER A 81 -3.49 -16.61 2.15
C SER A 81 -3.92 -17.39 3.39
N GLU A 82 -4.74 -16.80 4.26
CA GLU A 82 -5.31 -17.46 5.43
C GLU A 82 -6.15 -18.68 5.00
N ASN A 83 -6.96 -18.55 3.95
CA ASN A 83 -7.75 -19.67 3.43
C ASN A 83 -6.90 -20.79 2.81
N ILE A 84 -5.79 -20.47 2.13
CA ILE A 84 -4.97 -21.48 1.43
C ILE A 84 -3.93 -22.11 2.36
N HIS A 85 -3.35 -21.33 3.28
CA HIS A 85 -2.18 -21.71 4.07
C HIS A 85 -2.37 -21.66 5.58
N ASN A 86 -3.57 -21.31 6.07
CA ASN A 86 -3.85 -21.07 7.50
C ASN A 86 -2.92 -20.05 8.16
N ARG A 87 -2.39 -19.10 7.37
CA ARG A 87 -1.55 -18.00 7.85
C ARG A 87 -1.59 -16.81 6.90
N ASP A 88 -1.24 -15.63 7.44
CA ASP A 88 -0.88 -14.46 6.64
C ASP A 88 0.28 -14.81 5.69
N PHE A 89 0.29 -14.18 4.52
CA PHE A 89 1.35 -14.36 3.55
C PHE A 89 2.65 -13.73 4.05
N ILE A 90 3.78 -14.28 3.64
CA ILE A 90 5.10 -13.78 4.02
C ILE A 90 5.54 -12.75 2.99
N LEU A 91 5.89 -11.54 3.44
CA LEU A 91 6.32 -10.49 2.53
C LEU A 91 7.72 -10.78 1.97
N PHE A 92 7.81 -11.10 0.67
CA PHE A 92 9.06 -11.38 -0.04
C PHE A 92 9.78 -10.08 -0.45
N LEU A 93 10.15 -9.27 0.55
CA LEU A 93 10.86 -8.01 0.38
C LEU A 93 12.06 -7.95 1.32
N ARG A 94 13.22 -7.55 0.79
CA ARG A 94 14.43 -7.38 1.61
C ARG A 94 14.20 -6.24 2.61
N GLY A 95 14.58 -6.49 3.88
CA GLY A 95 14.37 -5.53 4.97
C GLY A 95 12.97 -5.56 5.59
N SER A 96 12.05 -6.43 5.14
CA SER A 96 10.72 -6.57 5.76
C SER A 96 10.76 -7.23 7.15
N GLY A 97 11.88 -7.86 7.51
CA GLY A 97 11.99 -8.68 8.72
C GLY A 97 11.19 -9.99 8.66
N GLU A 98 10.48 -10.27 7.56
CA GLU A 98 9.65 -11.47 7.40
C GLU A 98 10.39 -12.62 6.69
N VAL A 99 11.37 -12.30 5.86
CA VAL A 99 12.24 -13.30 5.21
C VAL A 99 13.49 -13.48 6.06
N ASN A 100 13.57 -14.61 6.76
CA ASN A 100 14.80 -15.01 7.45
C ASN A 100 15.61 -15.93 6.53
N GLU A 101 16.66 -15.39 5.93
CA GLU A 101 17.65 -16.16 5.14
C GLU A 101 18.76 -16.77 6.02
N ARG A 102 18.69 -16.61 7.35
CA ARG A 102 19.68 -17.15 8.28
C ARG A 102 19.58 -18.68 8.38
N ILE A 103 20.71 -19.35 8.25
CA ILE A 103 20.88 -20.80 8.46
C ILE A 103 20.36 -21.14 9.88
N GLY A 104 19.26 -21.88 9.98
CA GLY A 104 18.62 -22.25 11.26
C GLY A 104 17.32 -21.52 11.62
N ALA A 105 16.76 -20.68 10.74
CA ALA A 105 15.49 -19.98 11.02
C ALA A 105 14.25 -20.90 11.02
N LYS A 106 13.38 -20.73 12.03
CA LYS A 106 12.14 -21.53 12.27
C LYS A 106 11.05 -21.47 11.19
N ASN A 107 11.22 -20.73 10.09
CA ASN A 107 10.21 -20.59 9.02
C ASN A 107 10.88 -20.57 7.64
N PRO A 108 11.08 -21.73 6.97
CA PRO A 108 12.01 -21.77 5.85
C PRO A 108 11.40 -21.72 4.45
N GLN A 109 10.10 -21.52 4.22
CA GLN A 109 9.58 -21.55 2.84
C GLN A 109 8.59 -20.43 2.54
N VAL A 110 9.11 -19.31 2.02
CA VAL A 110 8.31 -18.36 1.23
C VAL A 110 7.70 -19.13 0.07
N LYS A 111 6.37 -19.31 0.08
CA LYS A 111 5.66 -20.05 -0.96
C LYS A 111 5.58 -19.20 -2.23
N LYS A 112 5.38 -19.84 -3.39
CA LYS A 112 5.21 -19.12 -4.67
C LYS A 112 4.06 -18.09 -4.61
N SER A 113 2.97 -18.42 -3.92
CA SER A 113 1.85 -17.50 -3.68
C SER A 113 2.23 -16.31 -2.80
N ASP A 114 3.09 -16.48 -1.78
CA ASP A 114 3.60 -15.36 -0.96
C ASP A 114 4.37 -14.35 -1.83
N LYS A 115 5.19 -14.84 -2.77
CA LYS A 115 5.90 -14.00 -3.75
C LYS A 115 4.90 -13.28 -4.66
N LEU A 116 3.91 -13.99 -5.18
CA LEU A 116 2.89 -13.42 -6.07
C LEU A 116 2.08 -12.32 -5.39
N PHE A 117 1.66 -12.50 -4.14
CA PHE A 117 0.97 -11.45 -3.37
C PHE A 117 1.87 -10.25 -3.09
N THR A 118 3.16 -10.49 -2.79
CA THR A 118 4.14 -9.41 -2.58
C THR A 118 4.32 -8.57 -3.84
N PHE A 119 4.58 -9.21 -4.99
CA PHE A 119 4.70 -8.51 -6.26
C PHE A 119 3.37 -7.86 -6.68
N GLY A 120 2.24 -8.52 -6.41
CA GLY A 120 0.92 -7.97 -6.64
C GLY A 120 0.71 -6.64 -5.90
N LEU A 121 1.07 -6.56 -4.62
CA LEU A 121 0.98 -5.30 -3.87
C LEU A 121 1.87 -4.20 -4.44
N LEU A 122 3.11 -4.53 -4.86
CA LEU A 122 4.00 -3.56 -5.49
C LEU A 122 3.44 -3.04 -6.82
N ILE A 123 2.89 -3.95 -7.63
CA ILE A 123 2.23 -3.60 -8.90
C ILE A 123 1.00 -2.73 -8.64
N ILE A 124 0.23 -2.98 -7.59
CA ILE A 124 -0.91 -2.13 -7.22
C ILE A 124 -0.45 -0.71 -6.87
N ILE A 125 0.60 -0.57 -6.06
CA ILE A 125 1.13 0.75 -5.67
C ILE A 125 1.59 1.52 -6.91
N ILE A 126 2.39 0.89 -7.79
CA ILE A 126 2.92 1.55 -8.99
C ILE A 126 1.81 1.77 -10.03
N GLY A 127 0.97 0.77 -10.27
CA GLY A 127 -0.09 0.81 -11.26
C GLY A 127 -1.16 1.85 -10.95
N THR A 128 -1.60 1.95 -9.69
CA THR A 128 -2.56 2.99 -9.28
C THR A 128 -1.98 4.40 -9.41
N LEU A 129 -0.69 4.58 -9.13
CA LEU A 129 0.01 5.83 -9.34
C LEU A 129 0.07 6.22 -10.83
N LEU A 130 0.46 5.27 -11.71
CA LEU A 130 0.56 5.51 -13.15
C LEU A 130 -0.80 5.84 -13.78
N ILE A 131 -1.86 5.11 -13.38
CA ILE A 131 -3.23 5.40 -13.80
C ILE A 131 -3.62 6.82 -13.34
N GLY A 132 -3.30 7.19 -12.10
CA GLY A 132 -3.55 8.53 -11.59
C GLY A 132 -2.85 9.63 -12.39
N ILE A 133 -1.60 9.42 -12.79
CA ILE A 133 -0.83 10.38 -13.60
C ILE A 133 -1.39 10.53 -15.03
N GLN A 134 -1.93 9.43 -15.61
CA GLN A 134 -2.54 9.46 -16.94
C GLN A 134 -3.91 10.15 -16.95
N ILE A 135 -4.70 9.97 -15.90
CA ILE A 135 -6.06 10.54 -15.78
C ILE A 135 -6.02 12.01 -15.34
N ALA A 136 -5.02 12.42 -14.56
CA ALA A 136 -4.81 13.81 -14.13
C ALA A 136 -4.40 14.73 -15.29
#